data_AF-L9YV25-F1
#
_entry.id   AF-L9YV25-F1
#
_cell.length_a   1.000
_cell.length_b   1.000
_cell.length_c   1.000
_cell.angle_alpha   90.00
_cell.angle_beta   90.00
_cell.angle_gamma   90.00
#
_symmetry.space_group_name_H-M   'P 1'
#
loop_
_entity.id
_entity.type
_entity.pdbx_description
1 polymer ?
#
loop_
_entity_poly.entity_id
_entity_poly.type
_entity_poly.pdbx_seq_one_letter_code
_entity_poly.pdbx_strand_id
1 'polypeptide(L)' 'MASATEQRETDQVREIGHEEYDPVGTAILIGIYFLILVLLWLFMYFVEFLGNGPTVVGALLTVVGLA' A
#
# COMPACT_ATOMS: atom_id res chain seq x y z
N MET A 1 -42.20 30.45 -9.00
CA MET A 1 -40.87 30.77 -8.45
C MET A 1 -40.21 29.46 -8.03
N ALA A 2 -39.60 28.75 -8.97
CA ALA A 2 -38.94 27.45 -8.73
C ALA A 2 -37.75 27.36 -9.68
N SER A 3 -36.71 28.15 -9.42
CA SER A 3 -35.56 28.24 -10.35
C SER A 3 -34.22 28.55 -9.67
N ALA A 4 -34.21 28.83 -8.36
CA ALA A 4 -32.97 29.15 -7.64
C ALA A 4 -32.27 27.91 -7.03
N THR A 5 -32.98 26.78 -6.91
CA THR A 5 -32.50 25.58 -6.22
C THR A 5 -32.10 24.44 -7.16
N GLU A 6 -32.56 24.42 -8.42
CA GLU A 6 -32.18 23.38 -9.41
C GLU A 6 -30.77 23.61 -10.01
N GLN A 7 -30.22 24.82 -9.94
CA GLN A 7 -28.91 25.12 -10.51
C GLN A 7 -27.71 24.66 -9.65
N ARG A 8 -27.97 24.01 -8.50
CA ARG A 8 -26.94 23.46 -7.62
C ARG A 8 -26.50 22.04 -8.00
N GLU A 9 -27.06 21.50 -9.08
CA GLU A 9 -26.76 20.16 -9.59
C GLU A 9 -26.28 20.28 -11.03
N THR A 10 -25.11 20.91 -11.22
CA THR A 10 -24.32 20.63 -12.42
C THR A 10 -23.02 20.03 -11.93
N ASP A 11 -22.93 18.72 -12.09
CA ASP A 11 -21.70 17.95 -11.99
C ASP A 11 -20.70 18.52 -13.01
N GLN A 12 -20.01 19.60 -12.64
CA GLN A 12 -18.94 20.16 -13.46
C GLN A 12 -17.74 19.22 -13.34
N VAL A 13 -17.72 18.20 -14.21
CA VAL A 13 -16.51 17.42 -14.47
C VAL A 13 -15.49 18.37 -15.11
N ARG A 14 -14.67 19.00 -14.28
CA ARG A 14 -13.56 19.86 -14.69
C ARG A 14 -12.37 18.97 -15.00
N GLU A 15 -11.92 18.94 -16.25
CA GLU A 15 -10.63 18.32 -16.60
C GLU A 15 -9.52 19.04 -15.85
N ILE A 16 -8.78 18.29 -15.02
CA ILE A 16 -7.59 18.78 -14.32
C ILE A 16 -6.42 18.65 -15.30
N GLY A 17 -5.75 19.78 -15.60
CA GLY A 17 -4.55 19.77 -16.43
C GLY A 17 -3.37 19.11 -15.71
N HIS A 18 -2.44 18.49 -16.45
CA HIS A 18 -1.24 17.86 -15.87
C HIS A 18 -0.35 18.83 -15.08
N GLU A 19 -0.42 20.13 -15.39
CA GLU A 19 0.30 21.21 -14.69
C GLU A 19 -0.26 21.49 -13.27
N GLU A 20 -1.54 21.17 -13.03
CA GLU A 20 -2.24 21.39 -11.75
C GLU A 20 -2.12 20.16 -10.84
N TYR A 21 -1.63 19.04 -11.36
CA TYR A 21 -1.43 17.81 -10.59
C TYR A 21 -0.11 17.84 -9.82
N ASP A 22 -0.19 17.94 -8.49
CA ASP A 22 0.96 17.82 -7.58
C ASP A 22 1.02 16.40 -6.95
N PRO A 23 1.94 15.52 -7.40
CA PRO A 23 2.04 14.16 -6.91
C PRO A 23 2.75 14.03 -5.56
N VAL A 24 3.26 15.11 -4.95
CA VAL A 24 4.07 15.03 -3.73
C VAL A 24 3.31 14.37 -2.59
N GLY A 25 2.02 14.69 -2.43
CA GLY A 25 1.17 14.05 -1.43
C GLY A 25 1.07 12.54 -1.62
N THR A 26 0.77 12.09 -2.85
CA THR A 26 0.71 10.66 -3.18
C THR A 26 2.05 9.96 -3.00
N ALA A 27 3.15 10.60 -3.38
CA ALA A 27 4.50 10.07 -3.21
C ALA A 27 4.85 9.88 -1.72
N ILE A 28 4.46 10.81 -0.85
CA ILE A 28 4.62 10.68 0.61
C ILE A 28 3.82 9.49 1.15
N LEU A 29 2.55 9.34 0.74
CA LEU A 29 1.71 8.21 1.15
C LEU A 29 2.34 6.88 0.76
N ILE A 30 2.80 6.75 -0.48
CA ILE A 30 3.48 5.55 -0.97
C ILE A 30 4.78 5.31 -0.20
N GLY A 31 5.58 6.36 0.03
CA GLY A 31 6.84 6.26 0.76
C GLY A 31 6.65 5.77 2.21
N ILE A 32 5.66 6.30 2.91
CA ILE A 32 5.31 5.85 4.28
C ILE A 32 4.81 4.41 4.25
N TYR A 33 3.93 4.07 3.31
CA TYR A 33 3.43 2.70 3.16
C TYR A 33 4.57 1.70 2.92
N PHE A 34 5.48 2.03 1.99
CA PHE A 34 6.66 1.21 1.71
C PHE A 34 7.55 1.05 2.95
N LEU A 35 7.78 2.13 3.70
CA LEU A 35 8.57 2.10 4.93
C LEU A 35 7.95 1.14 5.95
N ILE A 36 6.62 1.18 6.14
CA ILE A 36 5.90 0.26 7.03
C ILE A 36 6.10 -1.18 6.57
N LEU A 37 5.97 -1.46 5.27
CA LEU A 37 6.18 -2.81 4.73
C LEU A 37 7.60 -3.33 4.99
N VAL A 38 8.62 -2.50 4.76
CA VAL A 38 10.02 -2.87 5.01
C VAL A 38 10.26 -3.13 6.50
N LEU A 39 9.71 -2.30 7.38
CA LEU A 39 9.82 -2.50 8.83
C LEU A 39 9.14 -3.78 9.29
N LEU A 40 7.93 -4.06 8.81
CA LEU A 40 7.21 -5.31 9.10
C LEU A 40 7.96 -6.52 8.56
N TRP A 41 8.51 -6.42 7.34
CA TRP A 41 9.29 -7.47 6.72
C TRP A 41 10.56 -7.78 7.52
N LEU A 42 11.32 -6.75 7.89
CA LEU A 42 12.49 -6.89 8.76
C LEU A 42 12.09 -7.49 10.11
N PHE A 43 11.04 -6.97 10.74
CA PHE A 43 10.55 -7.49 12.02
C PHE A 43 10.21 -8.98 11.96
N MET A 44 9.44 -9.40 10.95
CA MET A 44 9.11 -10.81 10.73
C MET A 44 10.36 -11.65 10.48
N TYR A 45 11.34 -11.14 9.74
CA TYR A 45 12.64 -11.80 9.57
C TYR A 45 13.34 -12.00 10.92
N PHE A 46 13.36 -10.98 11.80
CA PHE A 46 13.97 -11.15 13.12
C PHE A 46 13.24 -12.22 13.95
N VAL A 47 11.90 -12.22 13.92
CA VAL A 47 11.05 -13.20 14.63
C VAL A 47 11.30 -14.62 14.13
N GLU A 48 11.45 -14.81 12.81
CA GLU A 48 11.65 -16.14 12.22
C GLU A 48 13.09 -16.65 12.41
N PHE A 49 14.10 -15.79 12.26
CA PHE A 49 15.50 -16.24 12.11
C PHE A 49 16.39 -16.06 13.36
N LEU A 50 16.04 -15.22 14.35
CA LEU A 50 16.84 -15.10 15.59
C LEU A 50 16.40 -16.04 16.72
N GLY A 51 15.30 -16.79 16.54
CA GLY A 51 14.63 -17.56 17.60
C GLY A 51 14.69 -19.10 17.50
N ASN A 52 15.42 -19.67 16.55
CA ASN A 52 15.66 -21.13 16.40
C ASN A 52 14.39 -22.03 16.49
N GLY A 53 13.25 -21.55 15.99
CA GLY A 53 12.01 -22.33 15.81
C GLY A 53 11.92 -22.91 14.40
N PRO A 54 11.16 -24.00 14.18
CA PRO A 54 11.01 -24.61 12.85
C PRO A 54 10.43 -23.60 11.85
N THR A 55 11.24 -23.19 10.89
CA THR A 55 10.88 -22.19 9.87
C THR A 55 9.98 -22.80 8.80
N VAL A 56 9.02 -22.03 8.28
CA VAL A 56 8.12 -22.50 7.21
C VAL A 56 8.92 -22.81 5.93
N VAL A 57 9.99 -22.07 5.68
CA VAL A 57 10.91 -22.32 4.55
C VAL A 57 11.82 -23.53 4.81
N GLY A 58 12.27 -23.76 6.05
CA GLY A 58 13.11 -24.92 6.41
C GLY A 58 12.35 -26.25 6.40
N ALA A 59 11.09 -26.25 6.86
CA ALA A 59 10.24 -27.43 6.81
C ALA A 59 9.84 -27.80 5.37
N LEU A 60 9.56 -26.80 4.52
CA LEU A 60 9.13 -27.04 3.14
C LEU A 60 10.30 -27.47 2.25
N LEU A 61 11.52 -26.94 2.46
CA LEU A 61 12.74 -27.39 1.78
C LEU A 61 13.19 -28.79 2.21
N THR A 62 13.04 -29.17 3.49
CA THR A 62 13.39 -30.52 3.95
C THR A 62 12.40 -31.57 3.43
N VAL A 63 11.11 -31.25 3.30
CA VAL A 63 10.09 -32.16 2.75
C VAL A 63 10.24 -32.36 1.24
N VAL A 64 10.61 -31.32 0.48
CA VAL A 64 10.80 -31.41 -0.98
C VAL A 64 12.15 -32.05 -1.36
N GLY A 65 13.17 -31.97 -0.51
CA GLY A 65 14.48 -32.60 -0.74
C GLY A 65 14.60 -34.07 -0.33
N LEU A 66 13.54 -34.67 0.23
CA LEU A 66 13.48 -36.06 0.69
C LEU A 66 12.47 -36.92 -0.09
N ALA A 67 11.91 -36.42 -1.20
CA ALA A 67 11.02 -37.13 -2.11
C ALA A 67 11.71 -37.44 -3.45
#